data_AF-A0A7X9HKH9-F1
#
_entry.id   AF-A0A7X9HKH9-F1
#
_cell.length_a   1.000
_cell.length_b   1.000
_cell.length_c   1.000
_cell.angle_alpha   90.00
_cell.angle_beta   90.00
_cell.angle_gamma   90.00
#
_symmetry.space_group_name_H-M   'P 1'
#
loop_
_entity.id
_entity.type
_entity.pdbx_description
1 polymer ?
#
loop_
_entity_poly.entity_id
_entity_poly.type
_entity_poly.pdbx_seq_one_letter_code
_entity_poly.pdbx_strand_id
1 'polypeptide(L)'
;GVQWSLVGLDQGDFLGWQAGGVNWVGKTMTGLQLGMVNIAERVEGVQFGLVNYTGTIHGLQIGLVNIIRQGGFLPVCIIVNGSF
;
A
#
# COMPACT_ATOMS: atom_id res chain seq x y z
N GLY A 1 -11.40 -4.50 9.22
CA GLY A 1 -11.72 -3.32 10.04
C GLY A 1 -11.64 -2.06 9.21
N VAL A 2 -12.00 -0.92 9.79
CA VAL A 2 -11.76 0.39 9.19
C VAL A 2 -10.90 1.21 10.16
N GLN A 3 -9.82 1.80 9.68
CA GLN A 3 -8.89 2.57 10.49
C GLN A 3 -8.67 3.95 9.87
N TRP A 4 -8.86 4.98 10.67
CA TRP A 4 -8.65 6.37 10.29
C TRP A 4 -7.66 6.98 11.26
N SER A 5 -6.49 7.38 10.77
CA SER A 5 -5.43 7.86 11.65
C SER A 5 -4.45 8.75 10.90
N LEU A 6 -3.90 9.77 11.55
CA LEU A 6 -2.75 10.51 10.98
C LEU A 6 -1.56 9.58 10.72
N VAL A 7 -1.32 8.64 11.65
CA VAL A 7 -0.31 7.59 11.54
C VAL A 7 -0.93 6.27 11.95
N GLY A 8 -1.04 5.33 11.00
CA GLY A 8 -1.48 3.96 11.23
C GLY A 8 -0.28 3.01 11.27
N LEU A 9 -0.14 2.25 12.37
CA LEU A 9 0.93 1.28 12.55
C LEU A 9 0.32 -0.08 12.89
N ASP A 10 0.47 -1.01 11.97
CA ASP A 10 -0.06 -2.37 12.11
C ASP A 10 1.10 -3.34 11.96
N GLN A 11 1.53 -3.94 13.07
CA GLN A 11 2.72 -4.80 13.08
C GLN A 11 2.46 -6.20 12.49
N GLY A 12 1.18 -6.56 12.31
CA GLY A 12 0.73 -7.84 11.77
C GLY A 12 0.03 -7.71 10.42
N ASP A 13 -0.93 -8.59 10.18
CA ASP A 13 -1.79 -8.53 9.01
C ASP A 13 -2.95 -7.58 9.27
N PHE A 14 -3.29 -6.78 8.27
CA PHE A 14 -4.42 -5.86 8.32
C PHE A 14 -5.40 -6.19 7.19
N LEU A 15 -6.64 -6.50 7.54
CA LEU A 15 -7.73 -6.72 6.58
C LEU A 15 -8.75 -5.59 6.68
N GLY A 16 -8.94 -4.83 5.61
CA GLY A 16 -10.02 -3.86 5.46
C GLY A 16 -9.56 -2.53 4.85
N TRP A 17 -10.08 -1.43 5.39
CA TRP A 17 -9.80 -0.09 4.87
C TRP A 17 -8.97 0.72 5.86
N GLN A 18 -7.80 1.19 5.44
CA GLN A 18 -7.03 2.22 6.15
C GLN A 18 -7.04 3.54 5.40
N ALA A 19 -7.23 4.63 6.13
CA ALA A 19 -7.15 5.97 5.61
C ALA A 19 -6.33 6.84 6.58
N GLY A 20 -5.30 7.52 6.08
CA GLY A 20 -4.40 8.23 6.96
C GLY A 20 -3.33 9.08 6.30
N GLY A 21 -2.52 9.78 7.10
CA GLY A 21 -1.34 10.49 6.58
C GLY A 21 -0.27 9.49 6.18
N VAL A 22 0.12 8.64 7.12
CA VAL A 22 1.07 7.54 6.93
C VAL A 22 0.41 6.25 7.37
N ASN A 23 0.40 5.24 6.50
CA ASN A 23 -0.06 3.89 6.82
C ASN A 23 1.11 2.92 6.68
N TRP A 24 1.39 2.15 7.73
CA TRP A 24 2.44 1.15 7.75
C TRP A 24 1.88 -0.20 8.23
N VAL A 25 2.02 -1.22 7.39
CA VAL A 25 1.64 -2.61 7.69
C VAL A 25 2.88 -3.50 7.59
N GLY A 26 3.23 -4.13 8.71
CA GLY A 26 4.44 -4.93 8.85
C GLY A 26 4.41 -6.26 8.10
N LYS A 27 3.22 -6.78 7.76
CA LYS A 27 3.06 -8.04 7.02
C LYS A 27 2.16 -7.88 5.80
N THR A 28 0.94 -8.41 5.85
CA THR A 28 -0.01 -8.41 4.73
C THR A 28 -1.07 -7.36 4.94
N MET A 29 -1.19 -6.45 4.00
CA MET A 29 -2.33 -5.56 3.87
C MET A 29 -3.29 -6.16 2.84
N THR A 30 -4.53 -6.43 3.24
CA THR A 30 -5.59 -6.88 2.34
C THR A 30 -6.74 -5.88 2.36
N GLY A 31 -7.09 -5.31 1.21
CA GLY A 31 -8.18 -4.34 1.08
C GLY A 31 -7.77 -3.01 0.47
N LEU A 32 -8.10 -1.90 1.13
CA LEU A 32 -7.88 -0.55 0.58
C LEU A 32 -7.05 0.33 1.53
N GLN A 33 -5.99 0.97 1.02
CA GLN A 33 -5.13 1.88 1.77
C GLN A 33 -5.14 3.24 1.09
N LEU A 34 -5.60 4.27 1.80
CA LEU A 34 -5.60 5.66 1.36
C LEU A 34 -4.64 6.45 2.26
N GLY A 35 -3.66 7.13 1.69
CA GLY A 35 -2.87 8.06 2.48
C GLY A 35 -1.81 8.82 1.72
N MET A 36 -1.01 9.65 2.39
CA MET A 36 0.10 10.30 1.70
C MET A 36 1.25 9.32 1.49
N VAL A 37 1.53 8.49 2.48
CA VAL A 37 2.57 7.46 2.44
C VAL A 37 1.98 6.14 2.86
N ASN A 38 2.03 5.13 1.99
CA ASN A 38 1.62 3.76 2.29
C ASN A 38 2.82 2.83 2.20
N ILE A 39 3.04 2.03 3.24
CA ILE A 39 4.14 1.07 3.32
C ILE A 39 3.58 -0.29 3.76
N ALA A 40 3.82 -1.34 2.99
CA ALA A 40 3.43 -2.69 3.36
C ALA A 40 4.35 -3.76 2.76
N GLU A 41 4.63 -4.85 3.48
CA GLU A 41 5.47 -5.92 2.93
C GLU A 41 4.77 -6.70 1.81
N ARG A 42 3.50 -7.06 2.01
CA ARG A 42 2.62 -7.64 1.01
C ARG A 42 1.31 -6.87 0.93
N VAL A 43 0.81 -6.64 -0.28
CA VAL A 43 -0.47 -5.96 -0.53
C VAL A 43 -1.35 -6.83 -1.40
N GLU A 44 -2.60 -7.00 -0.98
CA GLU A 44 -3.66 -7.68 -1.72
C GLU A 44 -4.85 -6.73 -1.83
N GLY A 45 -4.88 -5.93 -2.89
CA GLY A 45 -5.90 -4.91 -3.08
C GLY A 45 -5.37 -3.61 -3.66
N VAL A 46 -5.86 -2.48 -3.15
CA VAL A 46 -5.61 -1.15 -3.74
C VAL A 46 -4.93 -0.23 -2.73
N GLN A 47 -3.80 0.34 -3.13
CA GLN A 47 -3.13 1.43 -2.43
C GLN A 47 -3.26 2.72 -3.22
N PHE A 48 -3.64 3.80 -2.56
CA PHE A 48 -3.73 5.12 -3.14
C PHE A 48 -3.01 6.12 -2.25
N GLY A 49 -2.04 6.82 -2.82
CA GLY A 49 -1.28 7.81 -2.07
C GLY A 49 -0.22 8.55 -2.85
N LEU A 50 0.52 9.47 -2.22
CA LEU A 50 1.61 10.16 -2.91
C LEU A 50 2.80 9.22 -3.10
N VAL A 51 3.13 8.46 -2.06
CA VAL A 51 4.20 7.47 -2.05
C VAL A 51 3.65 6.14 -1.60
N ASN A 52 3.77 5.12 -2.46
CA ASN A 52 3.44 3.74 -2.13
C ASN A 52 4.71 2.90 -2.20
N TYR A 53 5.01 2.18 -1.12
CA TYR A 53 6.16 1.29 -1.03
C TYR A 53 5.72 -0.09 -0.61
N THR A 54 5.98 -1.09 -1.46
CA THR A 54 5.64 -2.46 -1.14
C THR A 54 6.65 -3.48 -1.59
N GLY A 55 6.78 -4.55 -0.81
CA GLY A 55 7.57 -5.72 -1.19
C GLY A 55 6.94 -6.43 -2.39
N THR A 56 5.75 -6.98 -2.21
CA THR A 56 4.97 -7.69 -3.24
C THR A 56 3.52 -7.21 -3.27
N ILE A 57 2.94 -7.01 -4.46
CA ILE A 57 1.55 -6.58 -4.61
C ILE A 57 0.76 -7.54 -5.51
N HIS A 58 -0.49 -7.81 -5.13
CA HIS A 58 -1.53 -8.42 -5.96
C HIS A 58 -2.69 -7.43 -6.01
N GLY A 59 -2.71 -6.59 -7.03
CA GLY A 59 -3.66 -5.50 -7.20
C GLY A 59 -3.01 -4.24 -7.76
N LEU A 60 -3.46 -3.08 -7.29
CA LEU A 60 -3.16 -1.78 -7.89
C LEU A 60 -2.61 -0.77 -6.87
N GLN A 61 -1.60 -0.03 -7.27
CA GLN A 61 -1.05 1.13 -6.59
C GLN A 61 -1.27 2.35 -7.46
N ILE A 62 -1.86 3.39 -6.88
CA ILE A 62 -2.04 4.68 -7.53
C ILE A 62 -1.32 5.74 -6.70
N GLY A 63 -0.39 6.45 -7.33
CA GLY A 63 0.37 7.46 -6.63
C GLY A 63 1.47 8.13 -7.43
N LEU A 64 2.01 9.23 -6.92
CA LEU A 64 3.11 9.94 -7.59
C LEU A 64 4.36 9.07 -7.69
N VAL A 65 4.65 8.30 -6.65
CA VAL A 65 5.79 7.38 -6.57
C VAL A 65 5.31 6.03 -6.08
N ASN A 66 5.35 5.02 -6.93
CA ASN A 66 4.98 3.65 -6.57
C ASN A 66 6.20 2.74 -6.73
N ILE A 67 6.64 2.12 -5.64
CA ILE A 67 7.82 1.25 -5.60
C ILE A 67 7.38 -0.16 -5.23
N ILE A 68 7.70 -1.12 -6.10
CA ILE A 68 7.45 -2.55 -5.88
C ILE A 68 8.79 -3.28 -5.91
N ARG A 69 9.18 -3.93 -4.80
CA ARG A 69 10.49 -4.62 -4.75
C ARG A 69 10.50 -5.91 -5.57
N GLN A 70 9.40 -6.66 -5.59
CA GLN A 70 9.31 -7.97 -6.25
C GLN A 70 7.94 -8.17 -6.89
N GLY A 71 7.95 -8.63 -8.15
CA GLY A 71 6.74 -9.03 -8.87
C GLY A 71 5.91 -7.90 -9.47
N GLY A 72 6.29 -6.63 -9.30
CA GLY A 72 5.61 -5.52 -9.96
C GLY A 72 5.87 -5.47 -11.46
N PHE A 73 4.90 -4.95 -12.24
CA PHE A 73 5.06 -4.74 -13.68
C PHE A 73 6.25 -3.82 -14.00
N LEU A 74 6.48 -2.80 -13.16
CA LEU A 74 7.63 -1.91 -13.20
C LEU A 74 8.20 -1.71 -11.78
N PRO A 75 9.54 -1.62 -11.61
CA PRO A 75 10.15 -1.40 -10.29
C PRO A 75 9.73 -0.08 -9.65
N VAL A 76 9.58 0.96 -10.48
CA VAL A 76 9.12 2.29 -10.10
C VAL A 76 8.18 2.81 -11.18
N CYS A 77 7.00 3.28 -10.78
CA CYS A 77 6.03 3.86 -11.71
C CYS A 77 5.45 5.16 -11.16
N ILE A 78 5.28 6.14 -12.05
CA ILE A 78 4.63 7.41 -11.77
C ILE A 78 3.15 7.26 -12.14
N ILE A 79 2.26 7.59 -11.21
CA ILE A 79 0.79 7.56 -11.27
C ILE A 79 0.15 6.19 -11.02
N VAL A 80 0.48 5.12 -11.75
CA VAL A 80 -0.13 3.78 -11.52
C VAL A 80 0.90 2.66 -11.63
N ASN A 81 0.89 1.71 -10.69
CA ASN A 81 1.65 0.46 -10.73
C ASN A 81 0.79 -0.70 -10.21
N GLY A 82 1.15 -1.95 -10.51
CA GLY A 82 0.36 -3.09 -10.07
C GLY A 82 0.92 -4.42 -10.56
N SER A 83 0.33 -5.51 -10.08
CA SER A 83 0.58 -6.87 -10.54
C SER A 83 -0.65 -7.71 -10.28
N PHE A 84 -0.91 -8.69 -11.15
CA PHE A 84 -2.08 -9.58 -11.10
C PHE A 84 -1.63 -11.04 -11.05
#